data_AF-A0AAN7Z8V7-F1
#
_entry.id   AF-A0AAN7Z8V7-F1
#
_cell.length_a   1.000
_cell.length_b   1.000
_cell.length_c   1.000
_cell.angle_alpha   90.00
_cell.angle_beta   90.00
_cell.angle_gamma   90.00
#
_symmetry.space_group_name_H-M   'P 1'
#
loop_
_entity.id
_entity.type
_entity.pdbx_description
1 polymer ?
#
loop_
_entity_poly.entity_id
_entity_poly.type
_entity_poly.pdbx_seq_one_letter_code
_entity_poly.pdbx_strand_id
1 'polypeptide(L)'
;MNLTFTHGNLDKFRGRIDWLRANKPEIGFVLSEVGNSLQPKNTYEFQARLGSALWQVDYYLYSMTIGVKRINYQQIMHAGYNLWLPVASAGFPAQVFSNYYSQPASDTLQGTSGKTRVSQLSVDAANIAAYVAYDDGAPKRIAAINMNYWNQTSSTEARCSVTLDFYVPDDVAEVTVYHLNSPAGAGAAADSITYGGSQWTYESLGKEVKDVRQDTEIVAVEDGVASVIVASSEAVLIWL
;
A
#
# COMPACT_ATOMS: atom_id res chain seq x y z
N MET A 1 -4.65 11.32 6.93
CA MET A 1 -3.23 11.28 6.49
C MET A 1 -3.13 12.05 5.19
N ASN A 2 -2.03 12.79 4.97
CA ASN A 2 -1.85 13.65 3.79
C ASN A 2 -0.63 13.18 2.99
N LEU A 3 -0.85 12.78 1.75
CA LEU A 3 0.18 12.31 0.80
C LEU A 3 1.34 13.31 0.65
N THR A 4 1.04 14.60 0.52
CA THR A 4 2.04 15.67 0.29
C THR A 4 3.07 15.73 1.41
N PHE A 5 2.67 15.49 2.66
CA PHE A 5 3.61 15.50 3.79
C PHE A 5 4.57 14.31 3.72
N THR A 6 4.07 13.12 3.38
CA THR A 6 4.90 11.92 3.21
C THR A 6 5.88 12.10 2.05
N HIS A 7 5.35 12.47 0.88
CA HIS A 7 6.14 12.63 -0.35
C HIS A 7 7.18 13.74 -0.19
N GLY A 8 6.81 14.90 0.39
CA GLY A 8 7.76 15.99 0.64
C GLY A 8 8.87 15.66 1.64
N ASN A 9 8.65 14.72 2.58
CA ASN A 9 9.73 14.22 3.44
C ASN A 9 10.64 13.23 2.70
N LEU A 10 10.08 12.37 1.84
CA LEU A 10 10.86 11.48 0.98
C LEU A 10 11.68 12.23 -0.06
N ASP A 11 11.17 13.35 -0.57
CA ASP A 11 11.84 14.21 -1.55
C ASP A 11 13.18 14.78 -1.05
N LYS A 12 13.33 14.92 0.26
CA LYS A 12 14.61 15.33 0.88
C LYS A 12 15.75 14.36 0.56
N PHE A 13 15.45 13.12 0.19
CA PHE A 13 16.46 12.13 -0.23
C PHE A 13 16.83 12.22 -1.71
N ARG A 14 16.02 12.86 -2.57
CA ARG A 14 16.24 12.89 -4.03
C ARG A 14 17.63 13.39 -4.40
N GLY A 15 18.10 14.46 -3.79
CA GLY A 15 19.44 14.99 -4.10
C GLY A 15 20.56 13.96 -3.91
N ARG A 16 20.45 13.08 -2.90
CA ARG A 16 21.43 11.99 -2.67
C ARG A 16 21.22 10.83 -3.64
N ILE A 17 19.97 10.48 -3.91
CA ILE A 17 19.63 9.39 -4.83
C ILE A 17 20.06 9.75 -6.26
N ASP A 18 19.78 10.96 -6.71
CA ASP A 18 20.16 11.46 -8.04
C ASP A 18 21.68 11.57 -8.18
N TRP A 19 22.37 12.01 -7.12
CA TRP A 19 23.83 12.02 -7.11
C TRP A 19 24.41 10.60 -7.25
N LEU A 20 23.89 9.62 -6.50
CA LEU A 20 24.31 8.21 -6.64
C LEU A 20 24.03 7.70 -8.05
N ARG A 21 22.84 7.96 -8.60
CA ARG A 21 22.47 7.56 -9.96
C ARG A 21 23.43 8.11 -11.01
N ALA A 22 23.86 9.37 -10.87
CA ALA A 22 24.75 10.02 -11.82
C ALA A 22 26.25 9.66 -11.64
N ASN A 23 26.70 9.40 -10.41
CA ASN A 23 28.13 9.29 -10.09
C ASN A 23 28.59 7.91 -9.63
N LYS A 24 27.67 7.09 -9.10
CA LYS A 24 27.89 5.76 -8.50
C LYS A 24 26.67 4.84 -8.74
N PRO A 25 26.27 4.59 -10.01
CA PRO A 25 25.02 3.89 -10.33
C PRO A 25 24.96 2.45 -9.78
N GLU A 26 26.10 1.86 -9.45
CA GLU A 26 26.23 0.55 -8.80
C GLU A 26 25.83 0.56 -7.31
N ILE A 27 25.75 1.73 -6.67
CA ILE A 27 25.41 1.88 -5.25
C ILE A 27 23.93 2.30 -5.12
N GLY A 28 23.12 1.39 -4.58
CA GLY A 28 21.72 1.68 -4.28
C GLY A 28 21.54 2.48 -2.98
N PHE A 29 20.61 3.44 -2.99
CA PHE A 29 20.21 4.14 -1.77
C PHE A 29 19.24 3.28 -0.95
N VAL A 30 19.56 3.01 0.31
CA VAL A 30 18.78 2.13 1.19
C VAL A 30 18.32 2.89 2.42
N LEU A 31 17.04 2.71 2.78
CA LEU A 31 16.50 3.16 4.06
C LEU A 31 16.57 1.97 5.04
N SER A 32 17.68 1.88 5.78
CA SER A 32 18.04 0.69 6.57
C SER A 32 17.26 0.51 7.87
N GLU A 33 16.58 1.55 8.35
CA GLU A 33 15.70 1.46 9.51
C GLU A 33 14.61 2.52 9.36
N VAL A 34 13.37 2.07 9.18
CA VAL A 34 12.21 2.96 9.11
C VAL A 34 11.09 2.42 9.99
N GLY A 35 10.33 3.32 10.58
CA GLY A 35 9.06 3.05 11.20
C GLY A 35 8.10 4.17 10.84
N ASN A 36 6.91 4.16 11.41
CA ASN A 36 6.02 5.30 11.31
C ASN A 36 5.88 5.98 12.66
N SER A 37 5.83 7.31 12.65
CA SER A 37 5.52 8.16 13.80
C SER A 37 4.44 9.13 13.35
N LEU A 38 3.30 8.54 12.96
CA LEU A 38 2.25 9.27 12.24
C LEU A 38 1.52 10.28 13.16
N GLN A 39 1.70 10.16 14.48
CA GLN A 39 1.21 11.12 15.47
C GLN A 39 2.20 11.26 16.64
N PRO A 40 2.20 12.38 17.37
CA PRO A 40 3.13 12.61 18.48
C PRO A 40 3.07 11.55 19.60
N LYS A 41 1.90 10.94 19.82
CA LYS A 41 1.67 10.00 20.91
C LYS A 41 1.98 8.53 20.57
N ASN A 42 2.23 8.21 19.29
CA ASN A 42 2.55 6.84 18.84
C ASN A 42 1.60 5.75 19.39
N THR A 43 0.28 6.00 19.36
CA THR A 43 -0.70 5.02 19.86
C THR A 43 -1.01 3.95 18.82
N TYR A 44 -1.26 2.72 19.28
CA TYR A 44 -1.71 1.60 18.45
C TYR A 44 -3.00 1.91 17.68
N GLU A 45 -3.90 2.69 18.26
CA GLU A 45 -5.13 3.12 17.58
C GLU A 45 -4.89 3.90 16.28
N PHE A 46 -3.69 4.44 16.10
CA PHE A 46 -3.32 5.16 14.89
C PHE A 46 -2.29 4.39 14.05
N GLN A 47 -1.33 3.72 14.69
CA GLN A 47 -0.22 3.08 14.00
C GLN A 47 -0.48 1.63 13.61
N ALA A 48 -1.40 0.94 14.29
CA ALA A 48 -1.67 -0.48 14.08
C ALA A 48 -3.05 -0.71 13.45
N ARG A 49 -3.47 0.19 12.55
CA ARG A 49 -4.77 0.14 11.85
C ARG A 49 -4.63 0.16 10.34
N LEU A 50 -5.69 -0.18 9.61
CA LEU A 50 -5.71 -0.16 8.14
C LEU A 50 -5.21 1.17 7.56
N GLY A 51 -5.59 2.31 8.14
CA GLY A 51 -5.11 3.61 7.67
C GLY A 51 -3.58 3.72 7.64
N SER A 52 -2.90 3.16 8.65
CA SER A 52 -1.43 3.11 8.69
C SER A 52 -0.85 2.17 7.64
N ALA A 53 -1.50 1.03 7.39
CA ALA A 53 -1.10 0.11 6.33
C ALA A 53 -1.21 0.76 4.93
N LEU A 54 -2.28 1.52 4.68
CA LEU A 54 -2.46 2.26 3.43
C LEU A 54 -1.40 3.36 3.24
N TRP A 55 -1.09 4.10 4.31
CA TRP A 55 0.03 5.03 4.31
C TRP A 55 1.35 4.34 3.99
N GLN A 56 1.56 3.14 4.53
CA GLN A 56 2.79 2.39 4.31
C GLN A 56 2.90 1.86 2.87
N VAL A 57 1.78 1.46 2.23
CA VAL A 57 1.73 1.17 0.79
C VAL A 57 2.18 2.40 0.01
N ASP A 58 1.52 3.55 0.19
CA ASP A 58 1.91 4.81 -0.47
C ASP A 58 3.41 5.15 -0.26
N TYR A 59 3.89 5.04 0.98
CA TYR A 59 5.27 5.29 1.34
C TYR A 59 6.24 4.38 0.56
N TYR A 60 5.95 3.09 0.45
CA TYR A 60 6.77 2.15 -0.32
C TYR A 60 6.74 2.46 -1.81
N LEU A 61 5.56 2.66 -2.37
CA LEU A 61 5.42 2.89 -3.81
C LEU A 61 6.07 4.21 -4.23
N TYR A 62 5.84 5.29 -3.47
CA TYR A 62 6.53 6.56 -3.71
C TYR A 62 8.04 6.42 -3.59
N SER A 63 8.54 5.69 -2.59
CA SER A 63 9.98 5.43 -2.44
C SER A 63 10.57 4.72 -3.66
N MET A 64 9.84 3.79 -4.29
CA MET A 64 10.26 3.16 -5.54
C MET A 64 10.40 4.19 -6.67
N THR A 65 9.45 5.14 -6.79
CA THR A 65 9.48 6.17 -7.85
C THR A 65 10.70 7.08 -7.78
N ILE A 66 11.21 7.34 -6.57
CA ILE A 66 12.37 8.23 -6.38
C ILE A 66 13.70 7.48 -6.44
N GLY A 67 13.69 6.15 -6.50
CA GLY A 67 14.88 5.31 -6.65
C GLY A 67 15.45 4.76 -5.34
N VAL A 68 14.65 4.65 -4.28
CA VAL A 68 15.04 3.88 -3.08
C VAL A 68 15.15 2.41 -3.45
N LYS A 69 16.33 1.82 -3.22
CA LYS A 69 16.64 0.44 -3.62
C LYS A 69 16.05 -0.60 -2.67
N ARG A 70 16.01 -0.28 -1.38
CA ARG A 70 15.51 -1.18 -0.33
C ARG A 70 15.05 -0.36 0.88
N ILE A 71 14.05 -0.90 1.56
CA ILE A 71 13.56 -0.40 2.83
C ILE A 71 13.58 -1.57 3.82
N ASN A 72 14.13 -1.33 5.00
CA ASN A 72 14.11 -2.26 6.12
C ASN A 72 13.18 -1.67 7.19
N TYR A 73 12.00 -2.27 7.32
CA TYR A 73 10.99 -1.79 8.27
C TYR A 73 11.28 -2.35 9.67
N GLN A 74 11.48 -1.45 10.62
CA GLN A 74 11.88 -1.78 11.99
C GLN A 74 10.80 -2.63 12.67
N GLN A 75 11.23 -3.69 13.35
CA GLN A 75 10.39 -4.51 14.24
C GLN A 75 10.96 -4.44 15.64
N ILE A 76 10.17 -4.01 16.62
CA ILE A 76 10.56 -3.98 18.04
C ILE A 76 9.45 -4.57 18.93
N MET A 77 9.72 -4.85 20.20
CA MET A 77 8.74 -5.59 21.03
C MET A 77 7.51 -4.77 21.48
N HIS A 78 7.40 -3.49 21.11
CA HIS A 78 6.35 -2.58 21.61
C HIS A 78 6.04 -1.38 20.69
N ALA A 79 5.98 -1.60 19.38
CA ALA A 79 5.65 -0.54 18.42
C ALA A 79 4.36 -0.84 17.65
N GLY A 80 3.49 0.16 17.52
CA GLY A 80 2.28 0.05 16.70
C GLY A 80 2.57 -0.06 15.21
N TYR A 81 3.75 0.37 14.75
CA TYR A 81 4.16 0.26 13.34
C TYR A 81 4.68 -1.13 12.95
N ASN A 82 4.83 -2.06 13.90
CA ASN A 82 5.29 -3.41 13.59
C ASN A 82 4.40 -4.09 12.54
N LEU A 83 4.98 -5.07 11.85
CA LEU A 83 4.25 -5.97 10.95
C LEU A 83 3.68 -7.15 11.73
N TRP A 84 4.42 -7.69 12.70
CA TRP A 84 3.95 -8.76 13.59
C TRP A 84 4.58 -8.65 14.97
N LEU A 85 3.96 -9.32 15.94
CA LEU A 85 4.51 -9.57 17.27
C LEU A 85 4.66 -11.08 17.46
N PRO A 86 5.89 -11.63 17.54
CA PRO A 86 6.10 -13.07 17.55
C PRO A 86 5.76 -13.74 18.89
N VAL A 87 5.81 -12.98 19.99
CA VAL A 87 5.49 -13.44 21.35
C VAL A 87 4.80 -12.31 22.11
N ALA A 88 3.99 -12.65 23.12
CA ALA A 88 3.30 -11.65 23.92
C ALA A 88 4.30 -10.62 24.51
N SER A 89 3.97 -9.33 24.36
CA SER A 89 4.82 -8.24 24.84
C SER A 89 4.02 -6.95 25.01
N ALA A 90 4.44 -6.11 25.95
CA ALA A 90 3.80 -4.82 26.24
C ALA A 90 2.26 -4.88 26.42
N GLY A 91 1.75 -5.98 27.00
CA GLY A 91 0.32 -6.18 27.23
C GLY A 91 -0.47 -6.67 26.01
N PHE A 92 0.19 -6.92 24.89
CA PHE A 92 -0.41 -7.48 23.68
C PHE A 92 -0.06 -8.97 23.52
N PRO A 93 -1.02 -9.81 23.07
CA PRO A 93 -0.70 -11.16 22.64
C PRO A 93 0.12 -11.13 21.36
N ALA A 94 0.80 -12.24 21.07
CA ALA A 94 1.40 -12.45 19.76
C ALA A 94 0.32 -12.32 18.67
N GLN A 95 0.62 -11.58 17.61
CA GLN A 95 -0.38 -11.19 16.60
C GLN A 95 0.27 -10.71 15.31
N VAL A 96 -0.52 -10.67 14.25
CA VAL A 96 -0.21 -9.90 13.04
C VAL A 96 -0.81 -8.50 13.20
N PHE A 97 -0.06 -7.46 12.85
CA PHE A 97 -0.56 -6.08 12.87
C PHE A 97 -1.04 -5.66 11.49
N SER A 98 -1.93 -4.65 11.44
CA SER A 98 -2.51 -4.16 10.19
C SER A 98 -1.47 -3.78 9.14
N ASN A 99 -0.33 -3.23 9.57
CA ASN A 99 0.78 -2.86 8.69
C ASN A 99 1.37 -4.03 7.89
N TYR A 100 1.22 -5.28 8.36
CA TYR A 100 1.61 -6.45 7.58
C TYR A 100 0.96 -6.46 6.19
N TYR A 101 -0.30 -6.03 6.10
CA TYR A 101 -1.05 -6.03 4.84
C TYR A 101 -0.52 -5.02 3.82
N SER A 102 0.36 -4.09 4.21
CA SER A 102 1.09 -3.27 3.24
C SER A 102 2.08 -4.10 2.42
N GLN A 103 2.57 -5.22 2.94
CA GLN A 103 3.57 -6.07 2.30
C GLN A 103 3.01 -6.78 1.05
N PRO A 104 1.97 -7.64 1.13
CA PRO A 104 1.47 -8.34 -0.06
C PRO A 104 0.89 -7.37 -1.13
N ALA A 105 0.28 -6.27 -0.69
CA ALA A 105 -0.20 -5.22 -1.57
C ALA A 105 0.96 -4.56 -2.36
N SER A 106 2.06 -4.21 -1.69
CA SER A 106 3.23 -3.61 -2.36
C SER A 106 4.01 -4.63 -3.20
N ASP A 107 4.05 -5.89 -2.75
CA ASP A 107 4.68 -6.98 -3.48
C ASP A 107 3.97 -7.27 -4.80
N THR A 108 2.65 -7.11 -4.87
CA THR A 108 1.92 -7.25 -6.13
C THR A 108 2.38 -6.21 -7.15
N LEU A 109 2.51 -4.94 -6.76
CA LEU A 109 3.01 -3.91 -7.67
C LEU A 109 4.49 -4.10 -8.04
N GLN A 110 5.33 -4.56 -7.11
CA GLN A 110 6.74 -4.86 -7.39
C GLN A 110 6.89 -6.07 -8.31
N GLY A 111 6.16 -7.15 -8.05
CA GLY A 111 6.20 -8.44 -8.75
C GLY A 111 7.60 -9.06 -8.82
N THR A 112 7.73 -10.05 -9.68
CA THR A 112 8.84 -11.03 -9.59
C THR A 112 9.90 -10.88 -10.67
N SER A 113 9.74 -9.96 -11.63
CA SER A 113 10.66 -9.81 -12.76
C SER A 113 12.07 -9.35 -12.35
N GLY A 114 12.19 -8.70 -11.20
CA GLY A 114 13.42 -8.03 -10.75
C GLY A 114 13.82 -6.82 -11.61
N LYS A 115 13.03 -6.48 -12.62
CA LYS A 115 13.26 -5.38 -13.57
C LYS A 115 12.20 -4.28 -13.48
N THR A 116 11.20 -4.45 -12.62
CA THR A 116 10.08 -3.54 -12.51
C THR A 116 10.52 -2.11 -12.24
N ARG A 117 9.94 -1.18 -13.00
CA ARG A 117 10.10 0.26 -12.79
C ARG A 117 8.74 0.84 -12.44
N VAL A 118 8.71 1.75 -11.47
CA VAL A 118 7.47 2.35 -10.98
C VAL A 118 7.48 3.84 -11.27
N SER A 119 6.38 4.35 -11.79
CA SER A 119 6.12 5.79 -11.95
C SER A 119 4.86 6.16 -11.18
N GLN A 120 4.82 7.37 -10.63
CA GLN A 120 3.60 7.93 -10.08
C GLN A 120 2.72 8.46 -11.22
N LEU A 121 1.43 8.18 -11.15
CA LEU A 121 0.41 8.73 -12.05
C LEU A 121 -0.17 10.02 -11.44
N SER A 122 -0.50 10.98 -12.30
CA SER A 122 -1.29 12.15 -11.87
C SER A 122 -2.75 11.74 -11.74
N VAL A 123 -3.37 12.09 -10.62
CA VAL A 123 -4.79 11.81 -10.36
C VAL A 123 -5.47 13.13 -10.00
N ASP A 124 -6.56 13.45 -10.68
CA ASP A 124 -7.38 14.63 -10.38
C ASP A 124 -8.39 14.33 -9.25
N ALA A 125 -7.86 13.86 -8.12
CA ALA A 125 -8.65 13.56 -6.94
C ALA A 125 -7.85 13.87 -5.67
N ALA A 126 -8.48 14.55 -4.73
CA ALA A 126 -7.83 14.94 -3.49
C ALA A 126 -7.46 13.71 -2.64
N ASN A 127 -6.22 13.67 -2.16
CA ASN A 127 -5.72 12.66 -1.24
C ASN A 127 -5.78 11.22 -1.80
N ILE A 128 -5.56 11.10 -3.11
CA ILE A 128 -5.42 9.82 -3.81
C ILE A 128 -4.04 9.78 -4.49
N ALA A 129 -3.32 8.67 -4.32
CA ALA A 129 -2.09 8.40 -5.04
C ALA A 129 -2.33 7.24 -6.00
N ALA A 130 -1.77 7.32 -7.20
CA ALA A 130 -1.73 6.19 -8.11
C ALA A 130 -0.32 5.97 -8.68
N TYR A 131 -0.03 4.72 -8.99
CA TYR A 131 1.28 4.27 -9.44
C TYR A 131 1.11 3.22 -10.53
N VAL A 132 2.01 3.22 -11.50
CA VAL A 132 2.08 2.20 -12.53
C VAL A 132 3.44 1.52 -12.50
N ALA A 133 3.41 0.19 -12.58
CA ALA A 133 4.59 -0.65 -12.68
C ALA A 133 4.74 -1.17 -14.10
N TYR A 134 5.95 -1.01 -14.62
CA TYR A 134 6.36 -1.45 -15.95
C TYR A 134 7.35 -2.60 -15.86
N ASP A 135 7.18 -3.62 -16.70
CA ASP A 135 8.19 -4.62 -16.99
C ASP A 135 8.62 -4.52 -18.45
N ASP A 136 9.93 -4.48 -18.68
CA ASP A 136 10.54 -4.37 -20.01
C ASP A 136 9.90 -3.24 -20.88
N GLY A 137 9.44 -2.16 -20.22
CA GLY A 137 8.86 -0.97 -20.87
C GLY A 137 7.34 -0.99 -21.05
N ALA A 138 6.66 -2.11 -20.81
CA ALA A 138 5.21 -2.24 -20.90
C ALA A 138 4.55 -2.13 -19.52
N PRO A 139 3.43 -1.41 -19.36
CA PRO A 139 2.69 -1.38 -18.10
C PRO A 139 2.14 -2.78 -17.82
N LYS A 140 2.23 -3.22 -16.57
CA LYS A 140 1.75 -4.54 -16.14
C LYS A 140 0.81 -4.47 -14.96
N ARG A 141 1.03 -3.51 -14.07
CA ARG A 141 0.25 -3.37 -12.85
C ARG A 141 0.05 -1.91 -12.51
N ILE A 142 -1.06 -1.62 -11.84
CA ILE A 142 -1.38 -0.28 -11.34
C ILE A 142 -1.75 -0.42 -9.87
N ALA A 143 -1.44 0.60 -9.06
CA ALA A 143 -1.93 0.74 -7.70
C ALA A 143 -2.65 2.07 -7.57
N ALA A 144 -3.76 2.11 -6.83
CA ALA A 144 -4.37 3.36 -6.39
C ALA A 144 -4.73 3.27 -4.91
N ILE A 145 -4.43 4.33 -4.16
CA ILE A 145 -4.60 4.39 -2.72
C ILE A 145 -5.45 5.61 -2.40
N ASN A 146 -6.66 5.38 -1.89
CA ASN A 146 -7.56 6.43 -1.47
C ASN A 146 -7.38 6.70 0.03
N MET A 147 -6.58 7.72 0.34
CA MET A 147 -6.23 8.10 1.70
C MET A 147 -7.30 8.96 2.39
N ASN A 148 -8.43 9.22 1.71
CA ASN A 148 -9.57 9.89 2.33
C ASN A 148 -10.05 9.08 3.53
N TYR A 149 -10.17 9.77 4.66
CA TYR A 149 -10.46 9.12 5.92
C TYR A 149 -11.93 8.73 5.97
N TRP A 150 -12.18 7.45 6.21
CA TRP A 150 -13.47 6.95 6.65
C TRP A 150 -13.23 5.79 7.61
N ASN A 151 -13.95 5.80 8.72
CA ASN A 151 -13.87 4.78 9.75
C ASN A 151 -15.28 4.55 10.31
N GLN A 152 -15.72 3.30 10.28
CA GLN A 152 -17.09 2.91 10.62
C GLN A 152 -17.54 3.39 12.01
N THR A 153 -16.62 3.46 12.97
CA THR A 153 -16.94 3.80 14.37
C THR A 153 -16.88 5.29 14.68
N SER A 154 -16.26 6.12 13.83
CA SER A 154 -16.03 7.54 14.11
C SER A 154 -16.52 8.50 13.02
N SER A 155 -16.86 8.00 11.84
CA SER A 155 -17.39 8.82 10.74
C SER A 155 -18.91 8.88 10.83
N THR A 156 -19.48 10.08 10.62
CA THR A 156 -20.94 10.27 10.61
C THR A 156 -21.56 10.01 9.24
N GLU A 157 -20.77 10.19 8.18
CA GLU A 157 -21.21 10.03 6.79
C GLU A 157 -21.01 8.61 6.28
N ALA A 158 -21.79 8.25 5.25
CA ALA A 158 -21.60 7.01 4.51
C ALA A 158 -20.20 6.98 3.84
N ARG A 159 -19.65 5.77 3.69
CA ARG A 159 -18.36 5.57 3.02
C ARG A 159 -18.47 5.99 1.55
N CYS A 160 -17.79 7.07 1.20
CA CYS A 160 -17.72 7.55 -0.18
C CYS A 160 -16.68 6.76 -0.98
N SER A 161 -16.83 6.76 -2.31
CA SER A 161 -15.87 6.21 -3.27
C SER A 161 -15.58 7.20 -4.39
N VAL A 162 -14.50 6.94 -5.12
CA VAL A 162 -14.18 7.59 -6.40
C VAL A 162 -14.12 6.53 -7.49
N THR A 163 -14.43 6.91 -8.73
CA THR A 163 -14.11 6.10 -9.91
C THR A 163 -12.82 6.64 -10.53
N LEU A 164 -11.87 5.76 -10.79
CA LEU A 164 -10.60 6.08 -11.44
C LEU A 164 -10.51 5.36 -12.78
N ASP A 165 -10.23 6.13 -13.82
CA ASP A 165 -10.13 5.64 -15.18
C ASP A 165 -8.66 5.42 -15.55
N PHE A 166 -8.31 4.16 -15.85
CA PHE A 166 -6.96 3.78 -16.24
C PHE A 166 -6.93 3.40 -17.71
N TYR A 167 -6.18 4.16 -18.51
CA TYR A 167 -5.87 3.79 -19.88
C TYR A 167 -4.88 2.63 -19.89
N VAL A 168 -5.26 1.53 -20.55
CA VAL A 168 -4.48 0.28 -20.59
C VAL A 168 -4.09 -0.04 -22.04
N PRO A 169 -3.08 -0.90 -22.26
CA PRO A 169 -2.71 -1.34 -23.62
C PRO A 169 -3.87 -1.98 -24.38
N ASP A 170 -3.87 -1.84 -25.72
CA ASP A 170 -4.93 -2.33 -26.61
C ASP A 170 -5.16 -3.86 -26.55
N ASP A 171 -4.17 -4.63 -26.09
CA ASP A 171 -4.24 -6.08 -25.93
C ASP A 171 -4.87 -6.53 -24.60
N VAL A 172 -5.24 -5.59 -23.71
CA VAL A 172 -5.89 -5.85 -22.42
C VAL A 172 -7.40 -5.72 -22.57
N ALA A 173 -8.12 -6.85 -22.44
CA ALA A 173 -9.58 -6.90 -22.52
C ALA A 173 -10.28 -6.81 -21.15
N GLU A 174 -9.59 -7.23 -20.09
CA GLU A 174 -10.07 -7.20 -18.71
C GLU A 174 -8.89 -7.03 -17.77
N VAL A 175 -9.13 -6.46 -16.60
CA VAL A 175 -8.14 -6.34 -15.52
C VAL A 175 -8.64 -7.06 -14.28
N THR A 176 -7.71 -7.62 -13.49
CA THR A 176 -8.03 -8.17 -12.18
C THR A 176 -7.70 -7.14 -11.10
N VAL A 177 -8.68 -6.79 -10.27
CA VAL A 177 -8.54 -5.81 -9.20
C VAL A 177 -8.55 -6.53 -7.85
N TYR A 178 -7.50 -6.34 -7.07
CA TYR A 178 -7.36 -6.84 -5.70
C TYR A 178 -7.50 -5.67 -4.72
N HIS A 179 -8.44 -5.78 -3.79
CA HIS A 179 -8.67 -4.72 -2.81
C HIS A 179 -7.90 -5.01 -1.52
N LEU A 180 -7.20 -3.99 -1.01
CA LEU A 180 -6.72 -3.93 0.36
C LEU A 180 -7.70 -3.07 1.18
N ASN A 181 -8.58 -3.72 1.93
CA ASN A 181 -9.64 -3.01 2.64
C ASN A 181 -10.14 -3.75 3.90
N SER A 182 -11.08 -3.09 4.60
CA SER A 182 -11.92 -3.65 5.65
C SER A 182 -13.27 -2.92 5.64
N PRO A 183 -14.38 -3.60 5.99
CA PRO A 183 -15.66 -2.95 6.24
C PRO A 183 -15.59 -1.87 7.34
N ALA A 184 -14.65 -2.00 8.29
CA ALA A 184 -14.46 -1.02 9.36
C ALA A 184 -13.68 0.24 8.91
N GLY A 185 -13.11 0.25 7.70
CA GLY A 185 -12.35 1.39 7.17
C GLY A 185 -11.02 1.61 7.91
N ALA A 186 -10.57 2.86 7.99
CA ALA A 186 -9.24 3.23 8.48
C ALA A 186 -8.92 2.73 9.89
N GLY A 187 -9.93 2.51 10.73
CA GLY A 187 -9.78 2.05 12.12
C GLY A 187 -9.65 0.53 12.29
N ALA A 188 -9.68 -0.25 11.20
CA ALA A 188 -9.64 -1.71 11.25
C ALA A 188 -8.34 -2.27 11.84
N ALA A 189 -8.44 -3.26 12.74
CA ALA A 189 -7.33 -4.14 13.10
C ALA A 189 -7.13 -5.23 12.05
N ALA A 190 -6.01 -5.95 12.14
CA ALA A 190 -5.60 -6.99 11.18
C ALA A 190 -6.66 -8.07 10.92
N ASP A 191 -7.42 -8.45 11.95
CA ASP A 191 -8.47 -9.48 11.92
C ASP A 191 -9.61 -9.23 10.93
N SER A 192 -9.83 -7.98 10.53
CA SER A 192 -10.87 -7.58 9.57
C SER A 192 -10.31 -7.09 8.23
N ILE A 193 -8.99 -6.94 8.12
CA ILE A 193 -8.33 -6.51 6.89
C ILE A 193 -8.10 -7.73 6.00
N THR A 194 -8.30 -7.54 4.71
CA THR A 194 -7.92 -8.53 3.69
C THR A 194 -7.11 -7.84 2.61
N TYR A 195 -6.39 -8.62 1.82
CA TYR A 195 -5.87 -8.22 0.53
C TYR A 195 -6.29 -9.24 -0.52
N GLY A 196 -7.09 -8.84 -1.51
CA GLY A 196 -7.59 -9.76 -2.53
C GLY A 196 -8.46 -10.89 -1.97
N GLY A 197 -9.01 -10.71 -0.77
CA GLY A 197 -9.77 -11.74 -0.05
C GLY A 197 -8.91 -12.65 0.84
N SER A 198 -7.60 -12.40 0.92
CA SER A 198 -6.66 -13.17 1.73
C SER A 198 -6.34 -12.52 3.07
N GLN A 199 -6.00 -13.35 4.05
CA GLN A 199 -5.51 -12.95 5.38
C GLN A 199 -4.24 -13.69 5.80
N TRP A 200 -3.49 -13.05 6.69
CA TRP A 200 -2.34 -13.64 7.38
C TRP A 200 -2.54 -13.39 8.86
N THR A 201 -2.75 -14.46 9.62
CA THR A 201 -3.04 -14.38 11.04
C THR A 201 -1.89 -14.96 11.85
N TYR A 202 -1.95 -14.81 13.17
CA TYR A 202 -0.99 -15.47 14.05
C TYR A 202 -1.14 -16.99 13.97
N GLU A 203 -2.37 -17.49 13.89
CA GLU A 203 -2.71 -18.92 13.78
C GLU A 203 -2.20 -19.52 12.47
N SER A 204 -2.16 -18.73 11.39
CA SER A 204 -1.65 -19.18 10.10
C SER A 204 -0.12 -19.26 10.06
N LEU A 205 0.58 -18.69 11.06
CA LEU A 205 2.04 -18.64 11.15
C LEU A 205 2.70 -18.10 9.87
N GLY A 206 2.10 -17.05 9.30
CA GLY A 206 2.58 -16.41 8.07
C GLY A 206 2.16 -17.10 6.78
N LYS A 207 1.33 -18.16 6.84
CA LYS A 207 0.69 -18.72 5.65
C LYS A 207 -0.53 -17.89 5.26
N GLU A 208 -0.72 -17.73 3.96
CA GLU A 208 -1.90 -17.08 3.41
C GLU A 208 -3.15 -17.94 3.63
N VAL A 209 -4.20 -17.35 4.17
CA VAL A 209 -5.55 -17.91 4.25
C VAL A 209 -6.39 -17.20 3.20
N LYS A 210 -6.77 -17.91 2.14
CA LYS A 210 -7.47 -17.37 0.97
C LYS A 210 -8.99 -17.38 1.16
N ASP A 211 -9.67 -16.62 0.30
CA ASP A 211 -11.12 -16.65 0.11
C ASP A 211 -11.93 -16.37 1.39
N VAL A 212 -11.38 -15.57 2.32
CA VAL A 212 -12.10 -15.19 3.55
C VAL A 212 -13.13 -14.09 3.30
N ARG A 213 -12.98 -13.32 2.22
CA ARG A 213 -13.93 -12.32 1.73
C ARG A 213 -13.75 -12.14 0.22
N GLN A 214 -14.83 -11.84 -0.50
CA GLN A 214 -14.75 -11.52 -1.94
C GLN A 214 -14.26 -10.08 -2.13
N ASP A 215 -12.95 -9.90 -2.14
CA ASP A 215 -12.27 -8.60 -2.37
C ASP A 215 -11.38 -8.64 -3.61
N THR A 216 -11.77 -9.45 -4.58
CA THR A 216 -11.22 -9.46 -5.94
C THR A 216 -12.36 -9.28 -6.93
N GLU A 217 -12.16 -8.46 -7.95
CA GLU A 217 -13.10 -8.28 -9.05
C GLU A 217 -12.39 -8.32 -10.41
N ILE A 218 -13.15 -8.67 -11.45
CA ILE A 218 -12.72 -8.56 -12.84
C ILE A 218 -13.45 -7.38 -13.44
N VAL A 219 -12.69 -6.43 -13.99
CA VAL A 219 -13.22 -5.22 -14.62
C VAL A 219 -12.95 -5.30 -16.12
N ALA A 220 -14.01 -5.25 -16.93
CA ALA A 220 -13.88 -5.20 -18.38
C ALA A 220 -13.24 -3.88 -18.81
N VAL A 221 -12.42 -3.95 -19.86
CA VAL A 221 -11.85 -2.77 -20.51
C VAL A 221 -12.79 -2.32 -21.62
N GLU A 222 -13.26 -1.09 -21.55
CA GLU A 222 -14.11 -0.47 -22.55
C GLU A 222 -13.36 0.71 -23.18
N ASP A 223 -13.27 0.73 -24.51
CA ASP A 223 -12.55 1.76 -25.27
C ASP A 223 -11.10 2.03 -24.76
N GLY A 224 -10.42 0.96 -24.34
CA GLY A 224 -9.05 1.03 -23.80
C GLY A 224 -8.95 1.54 -22.37
N VAL A 225 -10.07 1.64 -21.64
CA VAL A 225 -10.14 2.15 -20.27
C VAL A 225 -10.68 1.09 -19.31
N ALA A 226 -9.94 0.84 -18.23
CA ALA A 226 -10.44 0.13 -17.05
C ALA A 226 -10.94 1.15 -16.02
N SER A 227 -12.24 1.14 -15.72
CA SER A 227 -12.87 2.04 -14.73
C SER A 227 -12.99 1.34 -13.38
N VAL A 228 -12.23 1.76 -12.38
CA VAL A 228 -12.13 1.07 -11.07
C VAL A 228 -12.65 1.96 -9.94
N ILE A 229 -13.52 1.41 -9.10
CA ILE A 229 -14.06 2.11 -7.94
C ILE A 229 -13.14 1.91 -6.73
N VAL A 230 -12.75 3.01 -6.08
CA VAL A 230 -11.89 2.99 -4.88
C VAL A 230 -12.58 3.75 -3.75
N ALA A 231 -13.02 3.02 -2.73
CA ALA A 231 -13.65 3.59 -1.55
C ALA A 231 -12.66 4.39 -0.69
N SER A 232 -13.16 5.28 0.15
CA SER A 232 -12.34 5.97 1.15
C SER A 232 -11.70 4.95 2.08
N SER A 233 -10.42 5.12 2.42
CA SER A 233 -9.66 4.19 3.28
C SER A 233 -9.55 2.78 2.68
N GLU A 234 -9.14 2.72 1.42
CA GLU A 234 -8.88 1.51 0.65
C GLU A 234 -7.70 1.73 -0.31
N ALA A 235 -7.05 0.64 -0.70
CA ALA A 235 -6.19 0.61 -1.87
C ALA A 235 -6.66 -0.51 -2.82
N VAL A 236 -6.45 -0.29 -4.11
CA VAL A 236 -6.64 -1.31 -5.15
C VAL A 236 -5.33 -1.57 -5.87
N LEU A 237 -5.06 -2.83 -6.15
CA LEU A 237 -3.97 -3.30 -6.98
C LEU A 237 -4.57 -3.95 -8.22
N ILE A 238 -4.19 -3.46 -9.39
CA ILE A 238 -4.78 -3.82 -10.67
C ILE A 238 -3.73 -4.56 -11.46
N TRP A 239 -4.04 -5.78 -11.87
CA TRP A 239 -3.24 -6.57 -12.79
C TRP A 239 -3.81 -6.43 -14.20
N LEU A 240 -2.96 -6.00 -15.14
CA LEU A 240 -3.30 -5.83 -16.56
C LEU A 240 -3.09 -7.13 -17.35
#